data_AF-A0A0W0TL26-F1
#
_entry.id   AF-A0A0W0TL26-F1
#
_cell.length_a   1.000
_cell.length_b   1.000
_cell.length_c   1.000
_cell.angle_alpha   90.00
_cell.angle_beta   90.00
_cell.angle_gamma   90.00
#
_symmetry.space_group_name_H-M   'P 1'
#
loop_
_entity.id
_entity.type
_entity.pdbx_description
1 polymer ?
#
loop_
_entity_poly.entity_id
_entity_poly.type
_entity_poly.pdbx_seq_one_letter_code
_entity_poly.pdbx_strand_id
1 'polypeptide(L)'
;MDIIFQGKHNSEEAAESLLSVLRLFKERYHISQFREMHLTVTLVDDQGDDVELVDSETAQAYRIFEVYRKGHELTGRQGQPMLQLVVDNTR
;
A
#
# COMPACT_ATOMS: atom_id res chain seq x y z
N MET A 1 11.84 8.67 -4.08
CA MET A 1 11.08 9.47 -5.06
C MET A 1 9.66 9.45 -4.55
N ASP A 2 9.08 10.62 -4.39
CA ASP A 2 7.76 10.76 -3.80
C ASP A 2 6.74 10.99 -4.91
N ILE A 3 5.73 10.13 -4.96
CA ILE A 3 4.60 10.26 -5.87
C ILE A 3 3.41 10.61 -4.99
N ILE A 4 2.89 11.83 -5.15
CA ILE A 4 1.80 12.33 -4.31
C ILE A 4 0.57 12.47 -5.21
N PHE A 5 -0.47 11.69 -4.91
CA PHE A 5 -1.80 11.87 -5.49
C PHE A 5 -2.54 12.90 -4.63
N GLN A 6 -2.80 14.09 -5.18
CA GLN A 6 -3.51 15.16 -4.47
C GLN A 6 -5.01 15.09 -4.73
N GLY A 7 -5.81 15.47 -3.73
CA GLY A 7 -7.27 15.50 -3.81
C GLY A 7 -7.94 14.25 -3.24
N LYS A 8 -9.28 14.28 -3.17
CA LYS A 8 -10.09 13.12 -2.77
C LYS A 8 -10.21 12.19 -3.97
N HIS A 9 -9.75 10.96 -3.81
CA HIS A 9 -9.89 9.89 -4.79
C HIS A 9 -10.78 8.81 -4.19
N ASN A 10 -11.76 8.32 -4.95
CA ASN A 10 -12.41 7.08 -4.57
C ASN A 10 -11.47 5.88 -4.79
N SER A 11 -11.91 4.69 -4.38
CA SER A 11 -11.13 3.45 -4.50
C SER A 11 -10.66 3.16 -5.91
N GLU A 12 -11.53 3.35 -6.90
CA GLU A 12 -11.28 3.07 -8.31
C GLU A 12 -10.24 4.05 -8.88
N GLU A 13 -10.41 5.34 -8.63
CA GLU A 13 -9.50 6.40 -9.07
C GLU A 13 -8.10 6.24 -8.46
N ALA A 14 -8.02 5.91 -7.17
CA ALA A 14 -6.76 5.68 -6.48
C ALA A 14 -6.01 4.48 -7.07
N ALA A 15 -6.73 3.38 -7.35
CA ALA A 15 -6.16 2.18 -7.96
C ALA A 15 -5.66 2.45 -9.39
N GLU A 16 -6.46 3.14 -10.21
CA GLU A 16 -6.07 3.51 -11.57
C GLU A 16 -4.85 4.44 -11.60
N SER A 17 -4.80 5.40 -10.68
CA SER A 17 -3.70 6.35 -10.56
C SER A 17 -2.39 5.65 -10.20
N LEU A 18 -2.41 4.74 -9.22
CA LEU A 18 -1.26 3.92 -8.86
C LEU A 18 -0.80 3.04 -10.03
N LEU A 19 -1.75 2.37 -10.70
CA LEU A 19 -1.45 1.52 -11.85
C LEU A 19 -0.83 2.31 -13.01
N SER A 20 -1.31 3.52 -13.26
CA SER A 20 -0.81 4.41 -14.31
C SER A 20 0.66 4.79 -14.06
N VAL A 21 1.03 5.05 -12.81
CA VAL A 21 2.42 5.32 -12.43
C VAL A 21 3.32 4.10 -12.63
N LEU A 22 2.85 2.90 -12.24
CA LEU A 22 3.60 1.66 -12.48
C LEU A 22 3.78 1.36 -13.98
N ARG A 23 2.75 1.61 -14.79
CA ARG A 23 2.82 1.50 -16.25
C ARG A 23 3.83 2.49 -16.83
N LEU A 24 3.83 3.74 -16.36
CA LEU A 24 4.81 4.75 -16.79
C LEU A 24 6.25 4.28 -16.55
N PHE A 25 6.58 3.73 -15.37
CA PHE A 25 7.92 3.20 -15.10
C PHE A 25 8.32 2.06 -16.04
N LYS A 26 7.38 1.17 -16.35
CA LYS A 26 7.62 0.05 -17.26
C LYS A 26 7.79 0.51 -18.70
N GLU A 27 6.87 1.31 -19.20
CA GLU A 27 6.74 1.61 -20.64
C GLU A 27 7.70 2.72 -21.06
N ARG A 28 7.78 3.80 -20.27
CA ARG A 28 8.57 4.98 -20.62
C ARG A 28 10.03 4.87 -20.18
N TYR A 29 10.26 4.24 -19.04
CA TYR A 29 11.57 4.19 -18.37
C TYR A 29 12.18 2.79 -18.33
N HIS A 30 11.48 1.77 -18.84
CA HIS A 30 11.95 0.39 -18.93
C HIS A 30 12.42 -0.21 -17.58
N ILE A 31 11.84 0.26 -16.47
CA ILE A 31 12.10 -0.30 -15.15
C ILE A 31 11.36 -1.63 -15.02
N SER A 32 12.10 -2.72 -14.82
CA SER A 32 11.57 -4.09 -14.77
C SER A 32 11.39 -4.63 -13.36
N GLN A 33 12.03 -4.02 -12.36
CA GLN A 33 12.04 -4.48 -10.98
C GLN A 33 12.00 -3.30 -10.01
N PHE A 34 11.19 -3.43 -8.97
CA PHE A 34 11.15 -2.50 -7.84
C PHE A 34 11.72 -3.24 -6.63
N ARG A 35 12.72 -2.65 -5.98
CA ARG A 35 13.27 -3.22 -4.74
C ARG A 35 12.34 -2.99 -3.55
N GLU A 36 11.70 -1.83 -3.51
CA GLU A 36 10.89 -1.37 -2.39
C GLU A 36 9.95 -0.24 -2.84
N MET A 37 8.73 -0.17 -2.30
CA MET A 37 7.79 0.93 -2.48
C MET A 37 7.14 1.24 -1.12
N HIS A 38 7.18 2.51 -0.71
CA HIS A 38 6.51 2.99 0.50
C HIS A 38 5.25 3.74 0.08
N LEU A 39 4.11 3.34 0.62
CA LEU A 39 2.84 4.03 0.41
C LEU A 39 2.39 4.66 1.72
N THR A 40 2.16 5.97 1.71
CA THR A 40 1.51 6.69 2.81
C THR A 40 0.10 7.02 2.38
N VAL A 41 -0.89 6.65 3.19
CA VAL A 41 -2.31 6.84 2.89
C VAL A 41 -2.95 7.62 4.02
N THR A 42 -3.65 8.70 3.68
CA THR A 42 -4.57 9.39 4.58
C THR A 42 -5.97 8.91 4.25
N LEU A 43 -6.67 8.32 5.22
CA LEU A 43 -8.04 7.86 5.06
C LEU A 43 -8.97 8.96 5.53
N VAL A 44 -10.08 9.15 4.81
CA VAL A 44 -11.13 10.09 5.19
C VAL A 44 -12.49 9.39 5.16
N ASP A 45 -13.41 9.85 5.99
CA ASP A 45 -14.81 9.41 5.94
C ASP A 45 -15.62 10.18 4.87
N ASP A 46 -16.92 9.91 4.82
CA ASP A 46 -17.86 10.54 3.89
C ASP A 46 -18.03 12.06 4.13
N GLN A 47 -17.73 12.53 5.34
CA GLN A 47 -17.72 13.97 5.67
C GLN A 47 -16.39 14.62 5.27
N GLY A 48 -15.36 13.82 5.03
CA GLY A 48 -14.02 14.26 4.70
C GLY A 48 -13.13 14.45 5.94
N ASP A 49 -13.54 13.92 7.08
CA ASP A 49 -12.74 13.92 8.30
C ASP A 49 -11.73 12.77 8.27
N ASP A 50 -10.51 13.04 8.74
CA ASP A 50 -9.45 12.03 8.79
C ASP A 50 -9.84 10.90 9.74
N VAL A 51 -9.65 9.66 9.28
CA VAL A 51 -9.93 8.45 10.06
C VAL A 51 -8.71 7.55 10.19
N GLU A 52 -8.66 6.83 11.31
CA GLU A 52 -7.64 5.81 11.58
C GLU A 52 -8.29 4.43 11.66
N LEU A 53 -7.58 3.42 11.17
CA LEU A 53 -7.97 2.04 11.40
C LEU A 53 -7.51 1.64 12.80
N VAL A 54 -8.44 1.14 13.61
CA VAL A 54 -8.16 0.73 15.00
C VAL A 54 -8.43 -0.76 15.20
N ASP A 55 -7.63 -1.37 16.07
CA ASP A 55 -7.88 -2.72 16.58
C ASP A 55 -9.12 -2.71 17.48
N SER A 56 -10.10 -3.56 17.18
CA SER A 56 -11.36 -3.63 17.92
C SER A 56 -11.22 -4.16 19.35
N GLU A 57 -10.17 -4.92 19.65
CA GLU A 57 -9.92 -5.49 20.98
C GLU A 57 -9.09 -4.54 21.86
N THR A 58 -8.07 -3.89 21.26
CA THR A 58 -7.11 -3.06 22.02
C THR A 58 -7.34 -1.56 21.90
N ALA A 59 -8.21 -1.13 20.98
CA ALA A 59 -8.45 0.26 20.59
C ALA A 59 -7.18 1.01 20.12
N GLN A 60 -6.12 0.27 19.75
CA GLN A 60 -4.90 0.86 19.23
C GLN A 60 -5.00 1.11 17.73
N ALA A 61 -4.52 2.27 17.29
CA ALA A 61 -4.45 2.61 15.87
C ALA A 61 -3.38 1.76 15.16
N TYR A 62 -3.75 1.23 13.99
CA TYR A 62 -2.82 0.55 13.10
C TYR A 62 -1.90 1.56 12.42
N ARG A 63 -0.60 1.46 12.71
CA ARG A 63 0.40 2.39 12.20
C ARG A 63 1.00 1.93 10.87
N ILE A 64 1.09 0.62 10.65
CA ILE A 64 1.73 0.05 9.46
C ILE A 64 0.85 -1.06 8.88
N PHE A 65 0.52 -0.91 7.61
CA PHE A 65 -0.11 -1.94 6.78
C PHE A 65 0.93 -2.48 5.80
N GLU A 66 1.45 -3.67 6.07
CA GLU A 66 2.47 -4.30 5.26
C GLU A 66 1.85 -5.32 4.30
N VAL A 67 2.11 -5.16 3.01
CA VAL A 67 1.65 -6.10 1.98
C VAL A 67 2.86 -6.86 1.47
N TYR A 68 2.95 -8.14 1.84
CA TYR A 68 4.04 -9.01 1.44
C TYR A 68 3.65 -9.86 0.24
N ARG A 69 4.67 -10.21 -0.54
CA ARG A 69 4.58 -11.27 -1.52
C ARG A 69 4.78 -12.61 -0.79
N LYS A 70 3.78 -13.50 -0.82
CA LYS A 70 3.86 -14.85 -0.26
C LYS A 70 5.06 -15.61 -0.83
N GLY A 71 5.87 -16.21 0.05
CA GLY A 71 7.18 -16.80 -0.28
C GLY A 71 8.36 -15.82 -0.27
N HIS A 72 8.12 -14.57 0.12
CA HIS A 72 9.13 -13.55 0.42
C HIS A 72 8.87 -12.91 1.79
N GLU A 73 8.15 -13.59 2.69
CA GLU A 73 7.91 -13.13 4.07
C GLU A 73 9.21 -13.21 4.89
N LEU A 74 10.11 -12.23 4.76
CA LEU A 74 11.37 -12.05 5.52
C LEU A 74 12.29 -13.29 5.72
N THR A 75 11.96 -14.45 5.14
CA THR A 75 12.64 -15.74 5.28
C THR A 75 12.35 -16.61 4.05
N GLY A 76 13.18 -16.46 3.00
CA GLY A 76 13.52 -17.49 2.01
C GLY A 76 12.45 -18.07 1.05
N ARG A 77 12.68 -17.85 -0.27
CA ARG A 77 12.38 -18.69 -1.49
C ARG A 77 11.51 -19.96 -1.29
N GLN A 78 10.54 -20.38 -2.14
CA GLN A 78 10.22 -20.16 -3.56
C GLN A 78 8.81 -20.76 -3.83
N GLY A 79 7.98 -20.09 -4.64
CA GLY A 79 6.66 -20.58 -5.10
C GLY A 79 5.88 -19.47 -5.81
N GLN A 80 4.86 -19.80 -6.63
CA GLN A 80 4.05 -18.76 -7.29
C GLN A 80 3.44 -17.83 -6.23
N PRO A 81 3.72 -16.53 -6.31
CA PRO A 81 3.41 -15.62 -5.24
C PRO A 81 1.94 -15.22 -5.21
N MET A 82 1.39 -15.11 -4.01
CA MET A 82 0.13 -14.44 -3.75
C MET A 82 0.43 -13.28 -2.81
N LEU A 83 -0.21 -12.12 -2.95
CA LEU A 83 -0.01 -11.06 -1.97
C LEU A 83 -0.72 -11.43 -0.65
N GLN A 84 -0.10 -11.17 0.49
CA GLN A 84 -0.69 -11.34 1.82
C GLN A 84 -0.60 -10.02 2.58
N LEU A 85 -1.74 -9.61 3.15
CA LEU A 85 -1.83 -8.46 4.04
C LEU A 85 -1.40 -8.89 5.46
N VAL A 86 -0.45 -8.16 6.03
CA VAL A 86 -0.03 -8.25 7.43
C VAL A 86 -0.26 -6.88 8.07
N VAL A 87 -0.80 -6.89 9.28
CA VAL A 87 -1.11 -5.67 10.01
C VAL A 87 -0.31 -5.68 11.31
N ASP A 88 0.50 -4.64 11.54
CA ASP A 88 1.33 -4.50 12.74
C ASP A 88 0.90 -3.26 13.54
N ASN A 89 0.41 -3.48 14.75
CA ASN A 89 0.05 -2.45 15.73
C ASN A 89 1.08 -2.32 16.87
N THR A 90 2.16 -3.09 16.85
CA THR A 90 3.15 -3.12 17.93
C THR A 90 4.25 -2.08 17.75
N ARG A 91 4.18 -0.99 18.53
CA ARG A 91 5.30 -0.10 18.85
C ARG A 91 5.14 0.49 20.24
#